data_AF-A0AAE0AE86-F1
#
_entry.id   AF-A0AAE0AE86-F1
#
_cell.length_a   1.000
_cell.length_b   1.000
_cell.length_c   1.000
_cell.angle_alpha   90.00
_cell.angle_beta   90.00
_cell.angle_gamma   90.00
#
_symmetry.space_group_name_H-M   'P 1'
#
loop_
_entity.id
_entity.type
_entity.pdbx_description
1 polymer ?
#
loop_
_entity_poly.entity_id
_entity_poly.type
_entity_poly.pdbx_seq_one_letter_code
_entity_poly.pdbx_strand_id
1 'polypeptide(L)'
;MVLLENYSALNYTGLVKILKKYDKRSGALIRLPFIQKVLQQPFYTTDVLNKLVKECETALDRLFSMNEPSSTFKATKDKGTCDSSTSTENIERPLTVPKELAEIENMESMHMKLTVSALRVLKEIRSGSSTVSMFSLPPLQSSALVEEDWKKVPVLEQAAK
;
A
#
# COMPACT_ATOMS: atom_id res chain seq x y z
N MET A 1 0.38 2.46 -8.64
CA MET A 1 0.11 3.49 -9.68
C MET A 1 1.02 4.71 -9.52
N VAL A 2 1.21 5.19 -8.29
CA VAL A 2 2.19 6.24 -7.92
C VAL A 2 3.59 6.04 -8.52
N LEU A 3 4.10 4.81 -8.58
CA LEU A 3 5.41 4.52 -9.20
C LEU A 3 5.49 4.92 -10.68
N LEU A 4 4.38 4.82 -11.43
CA LEU A 4 4.33 5.18 -12.84
C LEU A 4 4.26 6.70 -13.02
N GLU A 5 3.61 7.43 -12.10
CA GLU A 5 3.68 8.89 -12.06
C GLU A 5 5.10 9.37 -11.79
N ASN A 6 5.77 8.74 -10.83
CA ASN A 6 7.17 9.03 -10.51
C ASN A 6 8.09 8.73 -11.69
N TYR A 7 7.88 7.61 -12.39
CA TYR A 7 8.61 7.29 -13.62
C TYR A 7 8.45 8.42 -14.65
N SER A 8 7.22 8.85 -14.92
CA SER A 8 6.94 9.95 -15.86
C SER A 8 7.69 11.24 -15.47
N ALA A 9 7.57 11.66 -14.20
CA ALA A 9 8.18 12.88 -13.70
C ALA A 9 9.72 12.86 -13.76
N LEU A 10 10.34 11.73 -13.38
CA LEU A 10 11.79 11.56 -13.42
C LEU A 10 12.33 11.59 -14.86
N ASN A 11 11.67 10.89 -15.78
CA ASN A 11 12.08 10.86 -17.18
C ASN A 11 11.94 12.25 -17.83
N TYR A 12 10.83 12.95 -17.61
CA TYR A 12 10.65 14.32 -18.08
C TYR A 12 11.76 15.24 -17.54
N THR A 13 12.04 15.15 -16.24
CA THR A 13 13.12 15.94 -15.62
C THR A 13 14.47 15.62 -16.26
N GLY A 14 14.78 14.35 -16.50
CA GLY A 14 15.99 13.91 -17.18
C GLY A 14 16.12 14.53 -18.58
N LEU A 15 15.05 14.52 -19.37
CA LEU A 15 14.99 15.14 -20.70
C LEU A 15 15.24 16.65 -20.64
N VAL A 16 14.59 17.37 -19.73
CA VAL A 16 14.80 18.81 -19.54
C VAL A 16 16.25 19.10 -19.15
N LYS A 17 16.85 18.28 -18.29
CA LYS A 17 18.24 18.45 -17.83
C LYS A 17 19.25 18.20 -18.94
N ILE A 18 19.07 17.15 -19.77
CA ILE A 18 20.00 16.86 -20.87
C ILE A 18 19.89 17.91 -21.98
N LEU A 19 18.67 18.38 -22.29
CA LEU A 19 18.47 19.47 -23.25
C LEU A 19 19.10 20.77 -22.75
N LYS A 20 18.90 21.13 -21.47
CA LYS A 20 19.57 22.29 -20.87
C LYS A 20 21.09 22.18 -20.94
N LYS A 21 21.64 20.97 -20.74
CA LYS A 21 23.09 20.73 -20.84
C LYS A 21 23.58 20.90 -22.28
N TYR A 22 22.84 20.37 -23.26
CA TYR A 22 23.15 20.50 -24.68
C TYR A 22 23.14 21.97 -25.12
N ASP A 23 22.08 22.72 -24.82
CA ASP A 23 21.99 24.14 -25.18
C ASP A 23 23.16 24.94 -24.57
N LYS A 24 23.49 24.68 -23.31
CA LYS A 24 24.61 25.36 -22.62
C LYS A 24 25.98 25.05 -23.25
N ARG A 25 26.17 23.85 -23.78
CA ARG A 25 27.46 23.40 -24.36
C ARG A 25 27.60 23.79 -25.83
N SER A 26 26.52 23.72 -26.59
CA SER A 26 26.51 23.93 -28.04
C SER A 26 26.14 25.36 -28.46
N GLY A 27 25.46 26.11 -27.58
CA GLY A 27 24.85 27.40 -27.93
C GLY A 27 23.58 27.28 -28.78
N ALA A 28 23.21 26.07 -29.22
CA ALA A 28 21.96 25.83 -29.92
C ALA A 28 20.76 25.97 -28.96
N LEU A 29 19.64 26.50 -29.43
CA LEU A 29 18.43 26.73 -28.61
C LEU A 29 17.34 25.70 -28.94
N ILE A 30 17.65 24.42 -28.81
CA ILE A 30 16.73 23.33 -29.21
C ILE A 30 15.80 22.88 -28.08
N ARG A 31 16.06 23.28 -26.84
CA ARG A 31 15.26 22.85 -25.68
C ARG A 31 13.78 23.13 -25.84
N LEU A 32 13.40 24.33 -26.28
CA LEU A 32 12.00 24.72 -26.39
C LEU A 32 11.21 23.87 -27.40
N PRO A 33 11.62 23.75 -28.68
CA PRO A 33 10.88 22.93 -29.64
C PRO A 33 10.87 21.44 -29.26
N PHE A 34 11.89 20.95 -28.55
CA PHE A 34 11.92 19.56 -28.09
C PHE A 34 10.97 19.32 -26.91
N ILE A 35 10.93 20.23 -25.92
CA ILE A 35 9.99 20.12 -24.79
C ILE A 35 8.56 20.10 -25.29
N GLN A 36 8.19 20.97 -26.25
CA GLN A 36 6.84 20.97 -26.82
C GLN A 36 6.44 19.60 -27.38
N LYS A 37 7.36 18.90 -28.05
CA LYS A 37 7.11 17.54 -28.56
C LYS A 37 6.98 16.51 -27.43
N VAL A 38 7.80 16.63 -26.39
CA VAL A 38 7.79 15.74 -25.22
C VAL A 38 6.48 15.83 -24.44
N LEU A 39 5.94 17.03 -24.28
CA LEU A 39 4.67 17.24 -23.56
C LEU A 39 3.48 16.53 -24.22
N GLN A 40 3.58 16.24 -25.52
CA GLN A 40 2.55 15.50 -26.28
C GLN A 40 2.78 13.98 -26.29
N GLN A 41 3.84 13.50 -25.63
CA GLN A 41 4.13 12.06 -25.60
C GLN A 41 3.26 11.34 -24.56
N PRO A 42 2.81 10.12 -24.84
CA PRO A 42 1.95 9.36 -23.93
C PRO A 42 2.57 9.13 -22.55
N PHE A 43 3.90 8.98 -22.47
CA PHE A 43 4.58 8.76 -21.19
C PHE A 43 4.48 9.95 -20.23
N TYR A 44 4.26 11.17 -20.75
CA TYR A 44 4.09 12.39 -19.95
C TYR A 44 2.63 12.64 -19.54
N THR A 45 1.68 12.09 -20.31
CA THR A 45 0.25 12.31 -20.07
C THR A 45 -0.24 11.39 -18.94
N THR A 46 -0.28 11.91 -17.72
CA THR A 46 -0.63 11.12 -16.51
C THR A 46 -2.07 11.32 -16.02
N ASP A 47 -2.94 12.01 -16.78
CA ASP A 47 -4.30 12.36 -16.32
C ASP A 47 -5.14 11.14 -15.92
N VAL A 48 -5.11 10.09 -16.74
CA VAL A 48 -5.80 8.83 -16.45
C VAL A 48 -5.23 8.18 -15.18
N LEU A 49 -3.91 8.24 -15.02
CA LEU A 49 -3.20 7.66 -13.88
C LEU A 49 -3.57 8.37 -12.58
N ASN A 50 -3.54 9.70 -12.59
CA ASN A 50 -3.95 10.55 -11.47
C ASN A 50 -5.41 10.28 -11.08
N LYS A 51 -6.30 10.09 -12.07
CA LYS A 51 -7.71 9.77 -11.82
C LYS A 51 -7.84 8.43 -11.10
N LEU A 52 -7.14 7.39 -11.56
CA LEU A 52 -7.18 6.07 -10.94
C LEU A 52 -6.59 6.10 -9.53
N VAL A 53 -5.51 6.86 -9.28
CA VAL A 53 -4.97 7.05 -7.92
C VAL A 53 -6.03 7.65 -6.99
N LYS A 54 -6.73 8.71 -7.42
CA LYS A 54 -7.81 9.33 -6.63
C LYS A 54 -8.98 8.40 -6.36
N GLU A 55 -9.35 7.57 -7.34
CA GLU A 55 -10.41 6.57 -7.17
C GLU A 55 -10.00 5.52 -6.12
N CYS A 56 -8.73 5.07 -6.12
CA CYS A 56 -8.18 4.19 -5.10
C CYS A 56 -8.15 4.85 -3.71
N GLU A 57 -7.69 6.10 -3.62
CA GLU A 57 -7.69 6.88 -2.36
C GLU A 57 -9.10 6.98 -1.78
N THR A 58 -10.09 7.35 -2.61
CA THR A 58 -11.49 7.46 -2.19
C THR A 58 -12.07 6.12 -1.72
N ALA A 59 -11.69 5.02 -2.39
CA ALA A 59 -12.13 3.69 -1.99
C ALA A 59 -11.54 3.28 -0.63
N LEU A 60 -10.25 3.57 -0.40
CA LEU A 60 -9.59 3.33 0.87
C LEU A 60 -10.18 4.18 1.99
N ASP A 61 -10.42 5.47 1.76
CA ASP A 61 -11.02 6.38 2.75
C ASP A 61 -12.38 5.88 3.22
N ARG A 62 -13.20 5.32 2.32
CA ARG A 62 -14.50 4.71 2.66
C ARG A 62 -14.33 3.46 3.52
N LEU A 63 -13.38 2.59 3.18
CA LEU A 63 -13.09 1.38 3.96
C LEU A 63 -12.63 1.71 5.37
N PHE A 64 -11.76 2.72 5.53
CA PHE A 64 -11.29 3.16 6.84
C PHE A 64 -12.37 3.93 7.63
N SER A 65 -13.21 4.73 6.97
CA SER A 65 -14.29 5.48 7.63
C SER A 65 -15.44 4.59 8.11
N MET A 66 -15.69 3.44 7.50
CA MET A 66 -16.70 2.46 7.95
C MET A 66 -16.31 1.71 9.22
N ASN A 67 -15.02 1.72 9.59
CA ASN A 67 -14.50 1.02 10.77
C ASN A 67 -14.43 1.89 12.03
N GLU A 68 -14.87 3.15 11.96
CA GLU A 68 -15.07 4.01 13.14
C GLU A 68 -16.42 3.64 13.80
N PRO A 69 -16.43 3.03 15.01
CA PRO A 69 -17.67 2.70 15.68
C PRO A 69 -18.33 4.00 16.13
N SER A 70 -19.38 4.40 15.42
CA SER A 70 -20.26 5.48 15.82
C SER A 70 -20.80 5.21 17.22
N SER A 71 -20.18 5.82 18.23
CA SER A 71 -20.75 5.95 19.56
C SER A 71 -21.92 6.92 19.47
N THR A 72 -23.13 6.39 19.34
CA THR A 72 -24.35 7.16 19.57
C THR A 72 -25.30 6.32 20.40
N PHE A 73 -24.98 6.22 21.70
CA PHE A 73 -25.99 5.90 22.71
C PHE A 73 -26.69 7.20 23.11
N LYS A 74 -27.78 7.54 22.41
CA LYS A 74 -28.81 8.38 23.00
C LYS A 74 -29.78 7.47 23.74
N ALA A 75 -29.58 7.35 25.05
CA ALA A 75 -30.57 6.81 25.97
C ALA A 75 -31.69 7.85 26.15
N THR A 76 -32.93 7.50 25.82
CA THR A 76 -34.10 8.03 26.55
C THR A 76 -35.20 6.96 26.51
N LYS A 77 -35.61 6.54 27.72
CA LYS A 77 -36.64 5.55 28.00
C LYS A 77 -38.06 6.11 27.74
N ASP A 78 -38.95 5.27 27.20
CA ASP A 78 -40.27 4.91 27.78
C ASP A 78 -40.98 3.93 26.81
N LYS A 79 -41.16 2.64 27.14
CA LYS A 79 -42.18 1.98 27.98
C LYS A 79 -43.53 1.81 27.26
N GLY A 80 -43.82 0.57 26.82
CA GLY A 80 -45.11 0.18 26.25
C GLY A 80 -45.22 -1.34 25.99
N THR A 81 -45.58 -2.07 27.05
CA THR A 81 -46.01 -3.47 27.18
C THR A 81 -46.86 -4.06 26.03
N CYS A 82 -46.57 -5.30 25.62
CA CYS A 82 -47.56 -6.38 25.48
C CYS A 82 -46.89 -7.77 25.40
N ASP A 83 -47.25 -8.64 26.35
CA ASP A 83 -46.83 -10.02 26.51
C ASP A 83 -47.50 -10.97 25.50
N SER A 84 -46.77 -11.99 25.04
CA SER A 84 -47.33 -13.32 24.82
C SER A 84 -46.22 -14.38 24.93
N SER A 85 -46.52 -15.41 25.72
CA SER A 85 -45.62 -16.42 26.26
C SER A 85 -45.40 -17.64 25.35
N THR A 86 -44.22 -18.26 25.49
CA THR A 86 -43.99 -19.69 25.79
C THR A 86 -42.96 -20.42 24.89
N SER A 87 -41.92 -20.91 25.59
CA SER A 87 -41.11 -22.13 25.42
C SER A 87 -40.14 -22.35 24.24
N THR A 88 -38.84 -22.37 24.63
CA THR A 88 -37.87 -23.47 24.50
C THR A 88 -37.57 -24.04 23.10
N GLU A 89 -36.33 -23.88 22.63
CA GLU A 89 -35.36 -24.97 22.44
C GLU A 89 -34.00 -24.45 21.91
N ASN A 90 -32.93 -24.86 22.60
CA ASN A 90 -31.56 -24.76 22.13
C ASN A 90 -31.37 -25.71 20.95
N ILE A 91 -30.97 -25.20 19.79
CA ILE A 91 -30.19 -25.98 18.82
C ILE A 91 -29.01 -25.13 18.38
N GLU A 92 -27.84 -25.51 18.89
CA GLU A 92 -26.52 -25.09 18.46
C GLU A 92 -26.42 -25.21 16.93
N ARG A 93 -26.37 -24.07 16.25
CA ARG A 93 -26.01 -24.01 14.84
C ARG A 93 -24.49 -23.92 14.78
N PRO A 94 -23.77 -24.87 14.16
CA PRO A 94 -22.33 -24.73 13.97
C PRO A 94 -22.12 -23.51 13.08
N LEU A 95 -21.59 -22.43 13.67
CA LEU A 95 -21.09 -21.27 12.94
C LEU A 95 -19.98 -21.77 12.03
N THR A 96 -20.35 -22.09 10.81
CA THR A 96 -19.39 -22.34 9.73
C THR A 96 -18.60 -21.04 9.60
N VAL A 97 -17.32 -21.09 9.97
CA VAL A 97 -16.40 -19.96 9.91
C VAL A 97 -16.57 -19.27 8.55
N PRO A 98 -16.97 -17.98 8.50
CA PRO A 98 -17.14 -17.28 7.24
C PRO A 98 -15.85 -17.32 6.42
N LYS A 99 -15.97 -17.75 5.16
CA LYS A 99 -14.86 -17.84 4.18
C LYS A 99 -14.10 -16.50 4.04
N GLU A 100 -14.80 -15.40 4.30
CA GLU A 100 -14.26 -14.03 4.35
C GLU A 100 -13.22 -13.83 5.46
N LEU A 101 -13.37 -14.46 6.63
CA LEU A 101 -12.38 -14.36 7.72
C LEU A 101 -11.07 -15.09 7.37
N ALA A 102 -11.18 -16.26 6.73
CA ALA A 102 -10.02 -17.01 6.26
C ALA A 102 -9.30 -16.30 5.09
N GLU A 103 -10.05 -15.60 4.24
CA GLU A 103 -9.48 -14.81 3.14
C GLU A 103 -8.77 -13.55 3.64
N ILE A 104 -9.34 -12.87 4.65
CA ILE A 104 -8.71 -11.73 5.33
C ILE A 104 -7.43 -12.17 6.06
N GLU A 105 -7.47 -13.27 6.82
CA GLU A 105 -6.29 -13.83 7.51
C GLU A 105 -5.19 -14.24 6.51
N ASN A 106 -5.58 -14.83 5.38
CA ASN A 106 -4.64 -15.20 4.32
C ASN A 106 -4.01 -13.98 3.63
N MET A 107 -4.78 -12.91 3.39
CA MET A 107 -4.26 -11.64 2.87
C MET A 107 -3.31 -10.97 3.86
N GLU A 108 -3.68 -10.93 5.15
CA GLU A 108 -2.83 -10.42 6.22
C GLU A 108 -1.51 -11.21 6.30
N SER A 109 -1.57 -12.54 6.19
CA SER A 109 -0.38 -13.41 6.10
C SER A 109 0.49 -13.10 4.87
N MET A 110 -0.12 -12.83 3.70
CA MET A 110 0.61 -12.47 2.49
C MET A 110 1.33 -11.11 2.65
N HIS A 111 0.63 -10.09 3.12
CA HIS A 111 1.21 -8.77 3.37
C HIS A 111 2.31 -8.84 4.43
N MET A 112 2.14 -9.68 5.46
CA MET A 112 3.17 -9.94 6.46
C MET A 112 4.44 -10.52 5.83
N LYS A 113 4.29 -11.58 5.02
CA LYS A 113 5.41 -12.22 4.30
C LYS A 113 6.13 -11.24 3.37
N LEU A 114 5.39 -10.45 2.60
CA LEU A 114 5.95 -9.44 1.70
C LEU A 114 6.71 -8.35 2.47
N THR A 115 6.17 -7.89 3.59
CA THR A 115 6.82 -6.92 4.48
C THR A 115 8.15 -7.47 5.02
N VAL A 116 8.16 -8.72 5.48
CA VAL A 116 9.36 -9.39 5.99
C VAL A 116 10.42 -9.52 4.88
N SER A 117 10.02 -9.95 3.68
CA SER A 117 10.92 -10.03 2.52
C SER A 117 11.51 -8.66 2.16
N ALA A 118 10.69 -7.61 2.13
CA ALA A 118 11.15 -6.26 1.84
C ALA A 118 12.14 -5.74 2.89
N LEU A 119 11.86 -5.96 4.18
CA LEU A 119 12.77 -5.58 5.27
C LEU A 119 14.13 -6.29 5.18
N ARG A 120 14.13 -7.58 4.83
CA ARG A 120 15.36 -8.35 4.60
C ARG A 120 16.18 -7.78 3.45
N VAL A 121 15.55 -7.55 2.30
CA VAL A 121 16.22 -6.97 1.12
C VAL A 121 16.81 -5.59 1.43
N LEU A 122 16.04 -4.74 2.14
CA LEU A 122 16.53 -3.42 2.55
C LEU A 122 17.72 -3.51 3.51
N LYS A 123 17.76 -4.51 4.39
CA LYS A 123 18.89 -4.75 5.29
C LYS A 123 20.13 -5.17 4.50
N GLU A 124 19.99 -6.10 3.56
CA GLU A 124 21.09 -6.56 2.70
C GLU A 124 21.69 -5.39 1.90
N ILE A 125 20.83 -4.61 1.22
CA ILE A 125 21.25 -3.43 0.43
C ILE A 125 21.99 -2.41 1.31
N ARG A 126 21.51 -2.17 2.54
CA ARG A 126 22.13 -1.19 3.46
C ARG A 126 23.35 -1.73 4.20
N SER A 127 23.57 -3.05 4.20
CA SER A 127 24.72 -3.70 4.85
C SER A 127 25.90 -3.96 3.91
N GLY A 128 25.65 -4.03 2.59
CA GLY A 128 26.58 -4.58 1.60
C GLY A 128 27.41 -3.59 0.77
N SER A 129 27.70 -2.37 1.22
CA SER A 129 28.56 -1.46 0.45
C SER A 129 30.04 -1.60 0.84
N SER A 130 30.90 -1.95 -0.13
CA SER A 130 32.37 -1.92 0.00
C SER A 130 32.91 -0.49 0.20
N THR A 131 32.10 0.54 -0.07
CA THR A 131 32.45 1.94 0.19
C THR A 131 31.30 2.59 0.95
N VAL A 132 31.44 2.67 2.28
CA VAL A 132 30.53 3.45 3.12
C VAL A 132 30.98 4.92 3.01
N SER A 133 30.11 5.76 2.46
CA SER A 133 30.33 7.20 2.32
C SER A 133 29.30 7.97 3.16
N MET A 134 29.53 9.26 3.42
CA MET A 134 28.54 10.14 4.08
C MET A 134 27.20 10.19 3.32
N PHE A 135 27.20 9.87 2.02
CA PHE A 135 26.00 9.79 1.19
C PHE A 135 25.31 8.42 1.21
N SER A 136 25.89 7.43 1.89
CA SER A 136 25.28 6.11 2.06
C SER A 136 24.16 6.17 3.10
N LEU A 137 23.11 5.39 2.89
CA LEU A 137 22.07 5.22 3.91
C LEU A 137 22.65 4.49 5.12
N PRO A 138 22.31 4.89 6.36
CA PRO A 138 22.82 4.22 7.56
C PRO A 138 22.35 2.75 7.60
N PRO A 139 22.99 1.83 8.31
CA PRO A 139 22.48 0.46 8.47
C PRO A 139 21.07 0.43 9.09
N LEU A 140 20.23 -0.53 8.70
CA LEU A 140 18.94 -0.77 9.36
C LEU A 140 19.18 -1.52 10.69
N GLN A 141 18.85 -0.88 11.81
CA GLN A 141 18.82 -1.54 13.11
C GLN A 141 17.57 -2.42 13.18
N SER A 142 17.75 -3.73 13.20
CA SER A 142 16.66 -4.67 13.49
C SER A 142 16.44 -4.69 15.00
N SER A 143 15.27 -4.30 15.49
CA SER A 143 14.86 -4.68 16.84
C SER A 143 14.73 -6.20 16.85
N ALA A 144 15.56 -6.87 17.65
CA ALA A 144 15.59 -8.33 17.76
C ALA A 144 14.22 -8.94 18.16
N LEU A 145 13.32 -8.11 18.69
CA LEU A 145 11.97 -8.47 19.09
C LEU A 145 11.07 -8.86 17.90
N VAL A 146 11.28 -8.26 16.71
CA VAL A 146 10.45 -8.54 15.52
C VAL A 146 10.81 -9.89 14.88
N GLU A 147 12.05 -10.36 15.02
CA GLU A 147 12.47 -11.65 14.43
C GLU A 147 12.05 -12.86 15.27
N GLU A 148 11.94 -12.72 16.60
CA GLU A 148 11.56 -13.81 17.53
C GLU A 148 10.05 -14.05 17.58
N ASP A 149 9.24 -12.98 17.60
CA ASP A 149 7.77 -13.11 17.65
C ASP A 149 7.17 -13.64 16.34
N TRP A 150 7.84 -13.41 15.20
CA TRP A 150 7.26 -13.62 13.87
C TRP A 150 7.61 -14.98 13.26
N LYS A 151 8.57 -15.70 13.86
CA LYS A 151 8.85 -17.11 13.54
C LYS A 151 7.77 -18.08 14.04
N LYS A 152 6.81 -17.62 14.84
CA LYS A 152 5.75 -18.46 15.44
C LYS A 152 4.51 -18.60 14.56
N VAL A 153 4.45 -17.96 13.40
CA VAL A 153 3.29 -18.08 12.49
C VAL A 153 3.34 -19.45 11.80
N PRO A 154 2.32 -20.33 11.97
CA PRO A 154 2.32 -21.65 11.36
C PRO A 154 2.39 -21.54 9.84
N VAL A 155 3.41 -22.17 9.24
CA VAL A 155 3.48 -22.35 7.79
C VAL A 155 2.46 -23.43 7.42
N LEU A 156 1.29 -23.03 6.94
CA LEU A 156 0.40 -23.95 6.23
C LEU A 156 1.01 -24.26 4.86
N GLU A 157 1.78 -25.34 4.81
CA GLU A 157 2.32 -25.91 3.58
C GLU A 157 1.16 -26.57 2.81
N GLN A 158 0.66 -25.89 1.77
CA GLN A 158 -0.27 -26.51 0.83
C GLN A 158 0.50 -27.45 -0.09
N ALA A 159 0.48 -28.74 0.22
CA ALA A 159 0.92 -29.78 -0.69
C ALA A 159 -0.03 -29.88 -1.88
N ALA A 160 0.49 -29.65 -3.09
CA ALA A 160 -0.20 -30.00 -4.33
C ALA A 160 -0.06 -31.52 -4.57
N LYS A 161 -1.17 -32.19 -4.89
CA LYS A 161 -1.22 -33.61 -5.28
C LYS A 161 -0.59 -33.87 -6.63
#